data_AF-A0A2D9CL29-F1
#
_entry.id   AF-A0A2D9CL29-F1
#
_cell.length_a   1.000
_cell.length_b   1.000
_cell.length_c   1.000
_cell.angle_alpha   90.00
_cell.angle_beta   90.00
_cell.angle_gamma   90.00
#
_symmetry.space_group_name_H-M   'P 1'
#
loop_
_entity.id
_entity.type
_entity.pdbx_description
1 polymer ?
#
loop_
_entity_poly.entity_id
_entity_poly.type
_entity_poly.pdbx_seq_one_letter_code
_entity_poly.pdbx_strand_id
1 'polypeptide(L)'
;MPKKVKKTDFGNFYRSEDEFKAMSWCIKNRITIAPLAAKAGNAPQDFWIEISIQGRINRTPETFTAKEVYPQIYKYYKYYYDKHRKSI
;
A
#
# COMPACT_ATOMS: atom_id res chain seq x y z
N MET A 1 -27.17 2.80 -24.28
CA MET A 1 -26.65 3.72 -23.23
C MET A 1 -25.30 3.19 -22.77
N PRO A 2 -24.18 3.92 -22.88
CA PRO A 2 -22.92 3.45 -22.35
C PRO A 2 -23.04 3.41 -20.81
N LYS A 3 -22.89 2.22 -20.23
CA LYS A 3 -22.85 2.07 -18.77
C LYS A 3 -21.67 2.89 -18.27
N LYS A 4 -21.92 3.92 -17.45
CA LYS A 4 -20.86 4.69 -16.79
C LYS A 4 -20.02 3.70 -15.96
N VAL A 5 -18.88 3.30 -16.48
CA VAL A 5 -17.94 2.43 -15.76
C VAL A 5 -17.44 3.25 -14.58
N LYS A 6 -17.83 2.88 -13.36
CA LYS A 6 -17.22 3.45 -12.16
C LYS A 6 -15.72 3.19 -12.26
N LYS A 7 -14.90 4.23 -12.03
CA LYS A 7 -13.43 4.13 -12.01
C LYS A 7 -12.97 4.26 -10.57
N THR A 8 -11.97 3.48 -10.19
CA THR A 8 -11.30 3.69 -8.89
C THR A 8 -10.45 4.94 -9.01
N ASP A 9 -10.67 5.89 -8.10
CA ASP A 9 -9.91 7.13 -8.06
C ASP A 9 -8.82 7.02 -7.00
N PHE A 10 -7.62 6.59 -7.42
CA PHE A 10 -6.47 6.47 -6.52
C PHE A 10 -5.84 7.83 -6.15
N GLY A 11 -6.42 8.92 -6.64
CA GLY A 11 -5.89 10.27 -6.45
C GLY A 11 -4.60 10.51 -7.21
N ASN A 12 -3.95 11.63 -6.92
CA ASN A 12 -2.69 12.04 -7.53
C ASN A 12 -1.53 11.85 -6.54
N PHE A 13 -1.33 10.61 -6.08
CA PHE A 13 -0.23 10.31 -5.18
C PHE A 13 1.05 10.08 -5.99
N TYR A 14 2.06 10.93 -5.75
CA TYR A 14 3.41 10.74 -6.26
C TYR A 14 4.35 10.41 -5.10
N ARG A 15 5.10 9.32 -5.25
CA ARG A 15 6.09 8.92 -4.25
C ARG A 15 7.33 9.79 -4.33
N SER A 16 7.89 10.14 -3.18
CA SER A 16 9.18 10.84 -3.07
C SER A 16 10.34 9.88 -3.30
N GLU A 17 11.53 10.41 -3.59
CA GLU A 17 12.74 9.58 -3.76
C GLU A 17 13.09 8.77 -2.51
N ASP A 18 12.94 9.35 -1.31
CA ASP A 18 13.16 8.64 -0.05
C ASP A 18 12.17 7.49 0.17
N GLU A 19 10.92 7.69 -0.23
CA GLU A 19 9.87 6.66 -0.14
C GLU A 19 10.16 5.53 -1.12
N PHE A 20 10.68 5.85 -2.30
CA PHE A 20 11.14 4.86 -3.27
C PHE A 20 12.35 4.07 -2.77
N LYS A 21 13.33 4.74 -2.14
CA LYS A 21 14.49 4.07 -1.51
C LYS A 21 14.03 3.12 -0.40
N ALA A 22 13.13 3.58 0.47
CA ALA A 22 12.55 2.76 1.55
C ALA A 22 11.79 1.54 0.99
N MET A 23 10.95 1.74 -0.02
CA MET A 23 10.22 0.67 -0.72
C MET A 23 11.20 -0.35 -1.32
N SER A 24 12.22 0.11 -2.06
CA SER A 24 13.22 -0.76 -2.68
C SER A 24 13.97 -1.59 -1.65
N TRP A 25 14.36 -0.98 -0.52
CA TRP A 25 14.99 -1.68 0.58
C TRP A 25 14.05 -2.72 1.22
N CYS A 26 12.77 -2.39 1.44
CA CYS A 26 11.79 -3.31 2.01
C CYS A 26 11.59 -4.54 1.11
N ILE A 27 11.44 -4.34 -0.21
CA ILE A 27 11.28 -5.43 -1.17
C ILE A 27 12.49 -6.36 -1.14
N LYS A 28 13.71 -5.82 -1.09
CA LYS A 28 14.96 -6.60 -0.95
C LYS A 28 14.98 -7.44 0.33
N ASN A 29 14.38 -6.94 1.41
CA ASN A 29 14.26 -7.63 2.70
C ASN A 29 13.02 -8.53 2.82
N ARG A 30 12.35 -8.85 1.69
CA ARG A 30 11.11 -9.65 1.65
C ARG A 30 9.97 -9.02 2.48
N ILE A 31 9.92 -7.69 2.53
CA ILE A 31 8.83 -6.90 3.09
C ILE A 31 8.08 -6.28 1.91
N THR A 32 6.89 -6.80 1.63
CA THR A 32 6.03 -6.33 0.53
C THR A 32 4.72 -5.85 1.10
N ILE A 33 4.29 -4.67 0.66
CA ILE A 33 3.07 -4.01 1.12
C ILE A 33 2.25 -3.67 -0.11
N ALA A 34 1.02 -4.20 -0.15
CA ALA A 34 0.13 -4.08 -1.29
C ALA A 34 -1.31 -3.74 -0.85
N PRO A 35 -2.06 -2.97 -1.67
CA PRO A 35 -3.47 -2.75 -1.44
C PRO A 35 -4.27 -3.97 -1.93
N LEU A 36 -5.17 -4.48 -1.09
CA LEU A 36 -6.11 -5.54 -1.42
C LEU A 36 -7.52 -4.96 -1.48
N ALA A 37 -8.26 -5.18 -2.57
CA ALA A 37 -9.61 -4.65 -2.72
C ALA A 37 -10.55 -5.21 -1.63
N ALA A 38 -11.25 -4.33 -0.91
CA ALA A 38 -12.19 -4.70 0.15
C ALA A 38 -13.44 -5.41 -0.38
N LYS A 39 -13.80 -5.12 -1.63
CA LYS A 39 -15.01 -5.62 -2.25
C LYS A 39 -14.72 -6.06 -3.67
N ALA A 40 -15.20 -7.25 -4.03
CA ALA A 40 -15.16 -7.74 -5.40
C ALA A 40 -16.11 -6.89 -6.27
N GLY A 41 -15.61 -6.40 -7.41
CA GLY A 41 -16.40 -5.63 -8.37
C GLY A 41 -15.56 -4.71 -9.25
N ASN A 42 -16.21 -4.08 -10.22
CA ASN A 42 -15.58 -3.07 -11.06
C ASN A 42 -15.46 -1.76 -10.28
N ALA A 43 -14.21 -1.33 -10.04
CA ALA A 43 -13.80 -0.14 -9.30
C ALA A 43 -14.07 -0.13 -7.78
N PRO A 44 -13.34 -0.98 -7.01
CA PRO A 44 -13.33 -0.88 -5.55
C PRO A 44 -12.83 0.51 -5.12
N GLN A 45 -13.51 1.10 -4.14
CA GLN A 45 -13.11 2.36 -3.51
C GLN A 45 -12.39 2.13 -2.19
N ASP A 46 -12.62 0.98 -1.56
CA ASP A 46 -12.06 0.60 -0.27
C ASP A 46 -11.04 -0.52 -0.46
N PHE A 47 -9.92 -0.40 0.23
CA PHE A 47 -8.78 -1.30 0.14
C PHE A 47 -8.25 -1.63 1.53
N TRP A 48 -8.06 -2.91 1.82
CA TRP A 48 -7.19 -3.34 2.91
C TRP A 48 -5.73 -3.15 2.51
N ILE A 49 -4.85 -3.02 3.50
CA ILE A 49 -3.41 -3.04 3.27
C ILE A 49 -2.90 -4.38 3.78
N GLU A 50 -2.32 -5.17 2.87
CA GLU A 50 -1.61 -6.39 3.23
C GLU A 50 -0.11 -6.12 3.30
N ILE A 51 0.48 -6.49 4.43
CA ILE A 51 1.89 -6.39 4.75
C ILE A 51 2.42 -7.83 4.85
N SER A 52 3.17 -8.26 3.85
CA SER A 52 3.87 -9.54 3.84
C SER A 52 5.31 -9.37 4.26
N ILE A 53 5.68 -9.95 5.40
CA ILE A 53 7.04 -9.89 5.98
C ILE A 53 7.59 -11.30 6.00
N GLN A 54 8.61 -11.58 5.19
CA GLN A 54 9.25 -12.90 5.10
C GLN A 54 8.25 -14.05 4.86
N GLY A 55 7.18 -13.79 4.10
CA GLY A 55 6.11 -14.75 3.81
C GLY A 55 4.97 -14.78 4.84
N ARG A 56 5.06 -14.03 5.95
CA ARG A 56 3.95 -13.85 6.89
C ARG A 56 3.10 -12.66 6.46
N ILE A 57 1.89 -12.95 6.02
CA ILE A 57 0.93 -11.95 5.56
C ILE A 57 0.14 -11.44 6.78
N ASN A 58 0.18 -10.13 6.99
CA ASN A 58 -0.62 -9.43 7.99
C ASN A 58 -1.49 -8.41 7.28
N ARG A 59 -2.78 -8.42 7.56
CA ARG A 59 -3.73 -7.47 6.98
C ARG A 59 -4.11 -6.43 8.02
N THR A 60 -4.24 -5.18 7.60
CA THR A 60 -4.81 -4.15 8.48
C THR A 60 -6.26 -4.48 8.82
N PRO A 61 -6.70 -4.28 10.07
CA PRO A 61 -8.11 -4.47 10.44
C PRO A 61 -9.01 -3.42 9.77
N GLU A 62 -8.46 -2.27 9.42
CA GLU A 62 -9.16 -1.16 8.78
C GLU A 62 -8.97 -1.15 7.26
N THR A 63 -9.99 -0.66 6.57
CA THR A 63 -9.99 -0.36 5.13
C THR A 63 -9.66 1.12 4.90
N PHE A 64 -8.90 1.39 3.86
CA PHE A 64 -8.56 2.74 3.41
C PHE A 64 -9.23 3.04 2.08
N THR A 65 -9.54 4.30 1.84
CA THR A 65 -10.05 4.71 0.52
C THR A 65 -8.94 4.64 -0.53
N ALA A 66 -9.31 4.52 -1.80
CA ALA A 66 -8.39 4.47 -2.93
C ALA A 66 -7.37 5.62 -2.94
N LYS A 67 -7.77 6.81 -2.46
CA LYS A 67 -6.91 8.00 -2.39
C LYS A 67 -5.87 7.92 -1.28
N GLU A 68 -6.23 7.28 -0.18
CA GLU A 68 -5.43 7.25 1.05
C GLU A 68 -4.54 6.01 1.13
N VAL A 69 -4.90 4.94 0.42
CA VAL A 69 -4.21 3.65 0.49
C VAL A 69 -2.74 3.75 0.08
N TYR A 70 -2.42 4.46 -1.01
CA TYR A 70 -1.03 4.62 -1.45
C TYR A 70 -0.19 5.43 -0.46
N PRO A 71 -0.61 6.65 -0.03
CA PRO A 71 0.08 7.37 1.03
C PRO A 71 0.34 6.51 2.27
N GLN A 72 -0.64 5.70 2.67
CA GLN A 72 -0.51 4.83 3.83
C GLN A 72 0.48 3.68 3.61
N ILE A 73 0.49 3.06 2.42
CA ILE A 73 1.46 2.04 2.04
C ILE A 73 2.89 2.58 2.13
N TYR A 74 3.16 3.76 1.56
CA TYR A 74 4.51 4.35 1.61
C TYR A 74 4.91 4.78 3.02
N LYS A 75 3.96 5.23 3.86
CA LYS A 75 4.21 5.41 5.31
C LYS A 75 4.66 4.12 5.98
N TYR A 76 4.01 2.99 5.71
CA TYR A 76 4.45 1.70 6.25
C TYR A 76 5.83 1.30 5.75
N TYR A 77 6.12 1.45 4.46
CA TYR A 77 7.46 1.19 3.92
C TYR A 77 8.53 2.03 4.64
N LYS A 78 8.27 3.32 4.85
CA LYS A 78 9.15 4.21 5.59
C LYS A 78 9.35 3.75 7.05
N TYR A 79 8.27 3.34 7.72
CA TYR A 79 8.32 2.83 9.09
C TYR A 79 9.20 1.58 9.21
N TYR A 80 9.03 0.59 8.34
CA TYR A 80 9.85 -0.63 8.38
C TYR A 80 11.32 -0.36 8.03
N TYR A 81 11.57 0.56 7.09
CA TYR A 81 12.91 1.01 6.75
C TYR A 81 13.61 1.70 7.93
N ASP A 82 12.94 2.66 8.58
CA ASP A 82 13.50 3.39 9.74
C ASP A 82 13.73 2.46 10.93
N LYS A 83 12.77 1.55 11.20
CA LYS A 83 12.88 0.57 12.29
C LYS A 83 14.11 -0.34 12.13
N HIS A 84 14.41 -0.80 10.92
CA HIS A 84 15.61 -1.61 10.68
C HIS A 84 16.89 -0.78 10.67
N ARG A 85 16.84 0.47 10.18
CA ARG A 85 18.01 1.35 10.16
C ARG A 85 18.47 1.78 11.57
N LYS A 86 17.54 1.90 12.52
CA LYS A 86 17.84 2.16 13.94
C LYS A 86 18.30 0.94 14.72
N SER A 87 18.22 -0.26 14.13
CA SER A 87 18.63 -1.52 14.77
C SER A 87 20.06 -1.93 14.41
N ILE A 88 20.79 -1.09 13.68
CA ILE A 88 22.23 -1.16 13.41
C ILE A 88 22.91 -0.09 14.26
#